data_AF-A0A5C6LPQ0-F1
#
_entry.id   AF-A0A5C6LPQ0-F1
#
_cell.length_a   1.000
_cell.length_b   1.000
_cell.length_c   1.000
_cell.angle_alpha   90.00
_cell.angle_beta   90.00
_cell.angle_gamma   90.00
#
_symmetry.space_group_name_H-M   'P 1'
#
loop_
_entity.id
_entity.type
_entity.pdbx_description
1 polymer ?
#
loop_
_entity_poly.entity_id
_entity_poly.type
_entity_poly.pdbx_seq_one_letter_code
_entity_poly.pdbx_strand_id
1 'polypeptide(L)'
;MQTTIKHIAGWLAALTGIGIIFIGARFFFMPETAEHAFGIHVTADNHAFHYIKGIRDIFSGIIVLLLLLTKEYRALGLMMLAVMIIPATDFLIVWQQPDYEVARLIPHLIAVIIAIVLGVYYFFNAPKRNRHVI
;
A
#
# COMPACT_ATOMS: atom_id res chain seq x y z
N MET A 1 -21.74 -16.73 -5.31
CA MET A 1 -21.50 -15.42 -4.65
C MET A 1 -20.19 -15.38 -3.86
N GLN A 2 -19.92 -16.30 -2.92
CA GLN A 2 -18.67 -16.30 -2.14
C GLN A 2 -17.39 -16.45 -3.00
N THR A 3 -17.42 -17.28 -4.04
CA THR A 3 -16.30 -17.46 -4.97
C THR A 3 -15.97 -16.16 -5.72
N THR A 4 -16.98 -15.41 -6.15
CA THR A 4 -16.79 -14.13 -6.86
C THR A 4 -16.08 -13.09 -5.99
N ILE A 5 -16.51 -12.94 -4.73
CA ILE A 5 -15.90 -11.99 -3.77
C ILE A 5 -14.42 -12.35 -3.54
N LYS A 6 -14.11 -13.64 -3.41
CA LYS A 6 -12.72 -14.11 -3.24
C LYS A 6 -11.83 -13.74 -4.42
N HIS A 7 -12.31 -13.89 -5.65
CA HIS A 7 -11.55 -13.49 -6.83
C HIS A 7 -11.36 -11.97 -6.87
N ILE A 8 -12.40 -11.19 -6.57
CA ILE A 8 -12.31 -9.72 -6.52
C ILE A 8 -11.28 -9.27 -5.49
N ALA A 9 -11.33 -9.80 -4.26
CA ALA A 9 -10.37 -9.48 -3.21
C ALA A 9 -8.93 -9.87 -3.60
N GLY A 10 -8.76 -11.03 -4.25
CA GLY A 10 -7.47 -11.48 -4.78
C GLY A 10 -6.90 -10.54 -5.83
N TRP A 11 -7.72 -10.14 -6.81
CA TRP A 11 -7.31 -9.17 -7.83
C TRP A 11 -7.02 -7.80 -7.26
N LEU A 12 -7.86 -7.31 -6.33
CA LEU A 12 -7.62 -6.04 -5.64
C LEU A 12 -6.29 -6.08 -4.88
N ALA A 13 -6.01 -7.13 -4.10
CA ALA A 13 -4.74 -7.26 -3.40
C ALA A 13 -3.53 -7.32 -4.35
N ALA A 14 -3.65 -8.06 -5.47
CA ALA A 14 -2.60 -8.12 -6.48
C ALA A 14 -2.35 -6.74 -7.11
N LEU A 15 -3.42 -6.04 -7.50
CA LEU A 15 -3.33 -4.69 -8.08
C LEU A 15 -2.78 -3.68 -7.07
N THR A 16 -3.12 -3.80 -5.78
CA THR A 16 -2.53 -2.99 -4.71
C THR A 16 -1.03 -3.22 -4.62
N GLY A 17 -0.57 -4.48 -4.53
CA GLY A 17 0.85 -4.80 -4.45
C GLY A 17 1.63 -4.29 -5.66
N ILE A 18 1.13 -4.54 -6.88
CA ILE A 18 1.73 -4.06 -8.13
C ILE A 18 1.72 -2.52 -8.19
N GLY A 19 0.61 -1.89 -7.83
CA GLY A 19 0.46 -0.43 -7.85
C GLY A 19 1.42 0.27 -6.89
N ILE A 20 1.61 -0.26 -5.69
CA ILE A 20 2.58 0.29 -4.72
C ILE A 20 4.02 0.12 -5.24
N ILE A 21 4.37 -1.03 -5.83
CA ILE A 21 5.68 -1.21 -6.47
C ILE A 21 5.90 -0.19 -7.58
N PHE A 22 4.88 0.04 -8.42
CA PHE A 22 4.94 1.04 -9.48
C PHE A 22 5.15 2.45 -8.92
N ILE A 23 4.43 2.84 -7.86
CA ILE A 23 4.61 4.13 -7.18
C ILE A 23 6.05 4.26 -6.66
N GLY A 24 6.54 3.24 -5.95
CA GLY A 24 7.90 3.24 -5.41
C GLY A 24 8.97 3.31 -6.50
N ALA A 25 8.79 2.61 -7.60
CA ALA A 25 9.69 2.69 -8.76
C ALA A 25 9.74 4.09 -9.37
N ARG A 26 8.62 4.83 -9.41
CA ARG A 26 8.61 6.21 -9.90
C ARG A 26 9.52 7.12 -9.07
N PHE A 27 9.68 6.88 -7.77
CA PHE A 27 10.62 7.65 -6.93
C PHE A 27 12.10 7.39 -7.27
N PHE A 28 12.43 6.32 -7.98
CA PHE A 28 13.78 6.07 -8.50
C PHE A 28 14.01 6.69 -9.88
N PHE A 29 13.04 6.51 -10.78
CA PHE A 29 13.22 6.89 -12.20
C PHE A 29 12.74 8.31 -12.53
N MET A 30 11.81 8.85 -11.74
CA MET A 30 11.19 10.16 -11.96
C MET A 30 10.91 10.87 -10.62
N PRO A 31 11.94 11.12 -9.78
CA PRO A 31 11.78 11.56 -8.39
C PRO A 31 10.97 12.85 -8.25
N GLU A 32 11.27 13.88 -9.03
CA GLU A 32 10.55 15.17 -9.01
C GLU A 32 9.08 15.02 -9.41
N THR A 33 8.81 14.26 -10.48
CA THR A 33 7.43 13.98 -10.90
C THR A 33 6.69 13.15 -9.85
N ALA A 34 7.37 12.23 -9.18
CA ALA A 34 6.79 11.38 -8.16
C ALA A 34 6.43 12.17 -6.89
N GLU A 35 7.29 13.08 -6.42
CA GLU A 35 6.98 13.93 -5.26
C GLU A 35 5.80 14.86 -5.55
N HIS A 36 5.77 15.51 -6.71
CA HIS A 36 4.69 16.41 -7.08
C HIS A 36 3.38 15.63 -7.26
N ALA A 37 3.45 14.41 -7.80
CA ALA A 37 2.29 13.53 -7.88
C ALA A 37 1.77 13.10 -6.50
N PHE A 38 2.69 12.94 -5.53
CA PHE A 38 2.37 12.59 -4.15
C PHE A 38 1.77 13.74 -3.35
N GLY A 39 2.05 14.99 -3.74
CA GLY A 39 1.50 16.20 -3.13
C GLY A 39 2.46 16.91 -2.16
N ILE A 40 3.76 16.70 -2.31
CA ILE A 40 4.79 17.39 -1.52
C ILE A 40 5.88 17.94 -2.42
N HIS A 41 6.67 18.87 -1.90
CA HIS A 41 7.88 19.37 -2.55
C HIS A 41 9.07 19.25 -1.60
N VAL A 42 10.15 18.61 -2.04
CA VAL A 42 11.35 18.42 -1.22
C VAL A 42 12.45 19.34 -1.73
N THR A 43 12.82 20.33 -0.91
CA THR A 43 13.96 21.21 -1.17
C THR A 43 15.25 20.57 -0.67
N ALA A 44 15.86 19.75 -1.52
CA ALA A 44 17.14 19.11 -1.26
C ALA A 44 18.02 19.09 -2.51
N ASP A 45 19.34 19.13 -2.33
CA ASP A 45 20.31 19.13 -3.42
C ASP A 45 20.41 17.77 -4.16
N ASN A 46 19.74 16.73 -3.66
CA ASN A 46 19.74 15.39 -4.24
C ASN A 46 18.43 14.63 -3.97
N HIS A 47 18.29 13.46 -4.59
CA HIS A 47 17.10 12.61 -4.50
C HIS A 47 17.18 11.49 -3.44
N ALA A 48 18.08 11.58 -2.46
CA ALA A 48 18.26 10.51 -1.48
C ALA A 48 16.96 10.19 -0.71
N PHE A 49 16.17 11.21 -0.35
CA PHE A 49 14.89 11.02 0.33
C PHE A 49 13.86 10.32 -0.56
N HIS A 50 13.82 10.67 -1.85
CA HIS A 50 12.98 9.99 -2.85
C HIS A 50 13.31 8.51 -2.92
N TYR A 51 14.60 8.15 -2.98
CA TYR A 51 15.01 6.75 -3.02
C TYR A 51 14.67 5.97 -1.74
N ILE A 52 14.84 6.59 -0.57
CA ILE A 52 14.44 6.00 0.73
C ILE A 52 12.95 5.70 0.76
N LYS A 53 12.12 6.63 0.26
CA LYS A 53 10.69 6.41 0.14
C LYS A 53 10.37 5.33 -0.89
N GLY A 54 10.94 5.43 -2.08
CA GLY A 54 10.70 4.51 -3.18
C GLY A 54 10.95 3.06 -2.79
N ILE A 55 12.04 2.78 -2.07
CA ILE A 55 12.35 1.40 -1.66
C ILE A 55 11.37 0.87 -0.60
N ARG A 56 10.83 1.73 0.28
CA ARG A 56 9.82 1.35 1.28
C ARG A 56 8.49 0.98 0.63
N ASP A 57 8.10 1.72 -0.40
CA ASP A 57 6.90 1.39 -1.19
C ASP A 57 7.11 0.07 -1.93
N ILE A 58 8.23 -0.09 -2.66
CA ILE A 58 8.56 -1.35 -3.35
C ILE A 58 8.53 -2.53 -2.38
N PHE A 59 9.19 -2.40 -1.23
CA PHE A 59 9.18 -3.42 -0.19
C PHE A 59 7.75 -3.76 0.27
N SER A 60 6.93 -2.75 0.57
CA SER A 60 5.56 -2.96 1.04
C SER A 60 4.71 -3.69 0.00
N GLY A 61 4.81 -3.31 -1.27
CA GLY A 61 4.10 -3.98 -2.36
C GLY A 61 4.59 -5.42 -2.59
N ILE A 62 5.89 -5.68 -2.46
CA ILE A 62 6.46 -7.04 -2.51
C ILE A 62 5.87 -7.92 -1.40
N ILE A 63 5.80 -7.42 -0.16
CA ILE A 63 5.23 -8.19 0.96
C ILE A 63 3.76 -8.54 0.70
N VAL A 64 2.95 -7.61 0.18
CA VAL A 64 1.56 -7.89 -0.21
C VAL A 64 1.48 -9.03 -1.22
N LEU A 65 2.28 -8.97 -2.29
CA LEU A 65 2.30 -10.00 -3.34
C LEU A 65 2.81 -11.35 -2.82
N LEU A 66 3.87 -11.35 -2.01
CA LEU A 66 4.41 -12.58 -1.43
C LEU A 66 3.36 -13.28 -0.58
N LEU A 67 2.72 -12.58 0.35
CA LEU A 67 1.69 -13.17 1.23
C LEU A 67 0.46 -13.65 0.43
N LEU A 68 0.11 -12.95 -0.65
CA LEU A 68 -0.98 -13.37 -1.54
C LEU A 68 -0.63 -14.65 -2.31
N LEU A 69 0.57 -14.72 -2.90
CA LEU A 69 1.04 -15.84 -3.74
C LEU A 69 1.34 -17.10 -2.92
N THR A 70 1.88 -16.94 -1.70
CA THR A 70 2.09 -18.05 -0.76
C THR A 70 0.81 -18.48 -0.04
N LYS A 71 -0.31 -17.78 -0.29
CA LYS A 71 -1.63 -18.05 0.30
C LYS A 71 -1.66 -17.87 1.84
N GLU A 72 -0.76 -17.05 2.37
CA GLU A 72 -0.71 -16.67 3.79
C GLU A 72 -1.76 -15.59 4.12
N TYR A 73 -3.02 -15.90 3.88
CA TYR A 73 -4.11 -14.92 3.87
C TYR A 73 -4.34 -14.22 5.21
N ARG A 74 -4.18 -14.92 6.34
CA ARG A 74 -4.35 -14.26 7.64
C ARG A 74 -3.25 -13.24 7.91
N ALA A 75 -2.01 -13.57 7.51
CA ALA A 75 -0.88 -12.65 7.59
C ALA A 75 -1.05 -11.49 6.61
N LEU A 76 -1.55 -11.74 5.39
CA LEU A 76 -1.92 -10.69 4.44
C LEU A 76 -2.94 -9.72 5.06
N GLY A 77 -3.99 -10.23 5.70
CA GLY A 77 -5.00 -9.39 6.35
C GLY A 77 -4.41 -8.50 7.46
N LEU A 78 -3.60 -9.09 8.34
CA LEU A 78 -2.91 -8.34 9.40
C LEU A 78 -1.93 -7.31 8.83
N MET A 79 -1.17 -7.67 7.79
CA MET A 79 -0.25 -6.76 7.13
C MET A 79 -1.00 -5.59 6.50
N MET A 80 -2.11 -5.82 5.81
CA MET A 80 -2.93 -4.75 5.22
C MET A 80 -3.50 -3.81 6.29
N LEU A 81 -3.92 -4.33 7.45
CA LEU A 81 -4.33 -3.47 8.57
C LEU A 81 -3.16 -2.69 9.18
N ALA A 82 -1.95 -3.26 9.23
CA ALA A 82 -0.79 -2.54 9.74
C ALA A 82 -0.29 -1.47 8.75
N VAL A 83 -0.26 -1.81 7.45
CA VAL A 83 0.27 -0.92 6.40
C VAL A 83 -0.60 0.31 6.21
N MET A 84 -1.88 0.29 6.59
CA MET A 84 -2.79 1.44 6.51
C MET A 84 -2.26 2.69 7.23
N ILE A 85 -1.39 2.50 8.24
CA ILE A 85 -0.75 3.58 8.99
C ILE A 85 0.07 4.47 8.04
N ILE A 86 0.70 3.88 7.02
CA ILE A 86 1.53 4.59 6.04
C ILE A 86 0.70 5.59 5.23
N PRO A 87 -0.30 5.19 4.40
CA PRO A 87 -1.07 6.14 3.61
C PRO A 87 -1.94 7.06 4.47
N ALA A 88 -2.32 6.66 5.69
CA ALA A 88 -3.00 7.58 6.62
C ALA A 88 -2.07 8.70 7.08
N THR A 89 -0.80 8.38 7.36
CA THR A 89 0.22 9.37 7.73
C THR A 89 0.59 10.23 6.52
N ASP A 90 0.72 9.62 5.33
CA ASP A 90 0.99 10.33 4.08
C ASP A 90 -0.11 11.35 3.76
N PHE A 91 -1.38 10.97 3.94
CA PHE A 91 -2.52 11.87 3.82
C PHE A 91 -2.36 13.09 4.73
N LEU A 92 -2.03 12.87 6.00
CA LEU A 92 -1.86 13.96 6.98
C LEU A 92 -0.68 14.87 6.62
N ILE A 93 0.44 14.29 6.16
CA ILE A 93 1.62 15.05 5.72
C ILE A 93 1.28 15.95 4.53
N VAL A 94 0.54 15.43 3.54
CA VAL A 94 0.11 16.20 2.37
C VAL A 94 -0.88 17.29 2.78
N TRP A 95 -1.86 16.96 3.64
CA TRP A 95 -2.84 17.93 4.15
C TRP A 95 -2.17 19.10 4.89
N GLN A 96 -1.06 18.85 5.58
CA GLN A 96 -0.33 19.86 6.33
C GLN A 96 0.57 20.76 5.47
N GLN A 97 0.67 20.53 4.15
CA GLN A 97 1.41 21.43 3.27
C GLN A 97 0.66 22.77 3.12
N PRO A 98 1.35 23.93 3.11
CA PRO A 98 0.70 25.24 2.99
C PRO A 98 -0.20 25.38 1.76
N ASP A 99 0.23 24.79 0.64
CA ASP A 99 -0.43 24.90 -0.67
C ASP A 99 -0.96 23.54 -1.16
N TYR A 100 -1.47 22.70 -0.25
CA TYR A 100 -1.90 21.36 -0.63
C TYR A 100 -3.07 21.38 -1.64
N GLU A 101 -3.02 20.48 -2.62
CA GLU A 101 -4.10 20.24 -3.57
C GLU A 101 -4.98 19.08 -3.09
N VAL A 102 -6.30 19.29 -2.97
CA VAL A 102 -7.26 18.24 -2.57
C VAL A 102 -7.15 16.99 -3.46
N ALA A 103 -6.89 17.17 -4.75
CA ALA A 103 -6.70 16.06 -5.68
C ALA A 103 -5.55 15.12 -5.29
N ARG A 104 -4.52 15.62 -4.59
CA ARG A 104 -3.36 14.84 -4.12
C ARG A 104 -3.64 14.04 -2.86
N LEU A 105 -4.70 14.38 -2.12
CA LEU A 105 -5.16 13.63 -0.94
C LEU A 105 -5.92 12.35 -1.30
N ILE A 106 -6.60 12.36 -2.46
CA ILE A 106 -7.50 11.29 -2.89
C ILE A 106 -6.78 9.93 -2.97
N PRO A 107 -5.60 9.78 -3.59
CA PRO A 107 -4.90 8.50 -3.68
C PRO A 107 -4.58 7.90 -2.30
N HIS A 108 -4.20 8.75 -1.33
CA HIS A 108 -3.90 8.32 0.05
C HIS A 108 -5.14 7.79 0.75
N LEU A 109 -6.27 8.50 0.63
CA LEU A 109 -7.55 8.06 1.21
C LEU A 109 -8.02 6.74 0.58
N ILE A 110 -7.90 6.60 -0.74
CA ILE A 110 -8.22 5.35 -1.44
C ILE A 110 -7.35 4.21 -0.91
N ALA A 111 -6.04 4.43 -0.74
CA ALA A 111 -5.13 3.43 -0.21
C ALA A 111 -5.52 3.00 1.23
N VAL A 112 -5.90 3.94 2.10
CA VAL A 112 -6.42 3.63 3.45
C VAL A 112 -7.68 2.76 3.37
N ILE A 113 -8.65 3.11 2.53
CA ILE A 113 -9.89 2.36 2.38
C ILE A 113 -9.61 0.93 1.89
N ILE A 114 -8.77 0.79 0.86
CA ILE A 114 -8.36 -0.52 0.32
C ILE A 114 -7.68 -1.36 1.41
N ALA A 115 -6.77 -0.77 2.18
CA ALA A 115 -6.05 -1.43 3.25
C ALA A 115 -6.99 -1.97 4.33
N ILE A 116 -7.96 -1.15 4.78
CA ILE A 116 -8.97 -1.57 5.76
C ILE A 116 -9.86 -2.68 5.19
N VAL A 117 -10.43 -2.48 4.00
CA VAL A 117 -11.39 -3.42 3.39
C VAL A 117 -10.74 -4.78 3.16
N LEU A 118 -9.55 -4.81 2.52
CA LEU A 118 -8.83 -6.06 2.29
C LEU A 118 -8.31 -6.66 3.59
N GLY A 119 -7.82 -5.84 4.52
CA GLY A 119 -7.32 -6.27 5.81
C GLY A 119 -8.37 -6.99 6.63
N VAL A 120 -9.54 -6.38 6.80
CA VAL A 120 -10.71 -6.97 7.47
C VAL A 120 -11.15 -8.24 6.73
N TYR A 121 -11.30 -8.18 5.39
CA TYR A 121 -11.73 -9.32 4.60
C TYR A 121 -10.82 -10.54 4.81
N TYR A 122 -9.51 -10.39 4.60
CA TYR A 122 -8.56 -11.49 4.71
C TYR A 122 -8.37 -11.97 6.15
N PHE A 123 -8.45 -11.09 7.15
CA PHE A 123 -8.34 -11.50 8.55
C PHE A 123 -9.48 -12.44 8.98
N PHE A 124 -10.72 -12.12 8.61
CA PHE A 124 -11.90 -12.89 8.99
C PHE A 124 -12.18 -14.09 8.07
N ASN A 125 -11.77 -14.04 6.80
CA ASN A 125 -12.05 -15.09 5.82
C ASN A 125 -10.85 -16.01 5.53
N ALA A 126 -9.71 -15.81 6.18
CA ALA A 126 -8.57 -16.71 6.03
C ALA A 126 -8.91 -18.13 6.54
N PRO A 127 -8.51 -19.18 5.80
CA PRO A 127 -8.64 -20.56 6.27
C PRO A 127 -7.97 -20.74 7.64
N LYS A 128 -8.61 -21.49 8.54
CA LYS A 128 -7.99 -21.86 9.82
C LYS A 128 -6.76 -22.73 9.52
N ARG A 129 -5.60 -22.34 10.06
CA ARG A 129 -4.39 -23.18 10.00
C ARG A 129 -4.65 -24.44 10.83
N ASN A 130 -4.70 -25.60 10.18
CA ASN A 130 -4.74 -26.89 10.89
C ASN A 130 -3.40 -27.03 11.64
N ARG A 131 -3.43 -26.84 12.96
CA ARG A 131 -2.29 -27.16 13.80
C ARG A 131 -2.26 -28.68 13.94
N HIS A 132 -1.43 -29.36 13.15
CA HIS A 132 -0.94 -30.65 13.59
C HIS A 132 0.02 -30.37 14.74
N VAL A 133 -0.47 -30.69 15.94
CA VAL A 133 0.30 -30.70 17.17
C VAL A 133 1.46 -31.67 16.95
N ILE A 134 2.68 -31.16 17.07
CA ILE A 134 3.91 -31.95 17.13
C ILE A 134 4.09 -32.39 18.57
#